data_AF-A0A6J7PJU0-F1
#
_entry.id   AF-A0A6J7PJU0-F1
#
_cell.length_a   1.000
_cell.length_b   1.000
_cell.length_c   1.000
_cell.angle_alpha   90.00
_cell.angle_beta   90.00
_cell.angle_gamma   90.00
#
_symmetry.space_group_name_H-M   'P 1'
#
loop_
_entity.id
_entity.type
_entity.pdbx_description
1 polymer ?
#
loop_
_entity_poly.entity_id
_entity_poly.type
_entity_poly.pdbx_seq_one_letter_code
_entity_poly.pdbx_strand_id
1 'polypeptide(L)'
;MSLSEAAHTDAVNAMEKWLTISKQKNSLNVSAKHFVDDLRQGQNIQEWTNVNIEQILPYRTETPRLLMVVRAGAMFLPILLTWLALSQVIGPFALYLQNQQASANFLWFWETNPGKSFASIWALGHVALTDAAILAFLTVLAMRITWWETSRAERSEAAYSEMLSALEFYLVSAR
;
A
#
# COMPACT_ATOMS: atom_id res chain seq x y z
N MET A 1 34.91 -28.17 9.15
CA MET A 1 33.45 -27.96 9.14
C MET A 1 32.79 -29.21 8.66
N SER A 2 31.92 -29.81 9.47
CA SER A 2 31.06 -30.89 9.01
C SER A 2 29.98 -30.31 8.08
N LEU A 3 29.44 -31.12 7.17
CA LEU A 3 28.37 -30.69 6.25
C LEU A 3 27.16 -30.10 6.99
N SER A 4 26.87 -30.61 8.19
CA SER A 4 25.78 -30.15 9.07
C SER A 4 26.02 -28.74 9.65
N GLU A 5 27.26 -28.39 9.99
CA GLU A 5 27.62 -27.09 10.55
C GLU A 5 27.53 -25.96 9.51
N ALA A 6 27.90 -26.26 8.26
CA ALA A 6 27.69 -25.36 7.12
C ALA A 6 26.20 -25.18 6.79
N ALA A 7 25.43 -26.27 6.76
CA ALA A 7 23.98 -26.24 6.52
C ALA A 7 23.23 -25.44 7.60
N HIS A 8 23.64 -25.58 8.87
CA HIS A 8 23.10 -24.80 9.97
C HIS A 8 23.27 -23.29 9.78
N THR A 9 24.49 -22.88 9.45
CA THR A 9 24.84 -21.46 9.26
C THR A 9 24.06 -20.85 8.10
N ASP A 10 23.89 -21.60 7.00
CA ASP A 10 23.12 -21.17 5.83
C ASP A 10 21.63 -21.01 6.15
N ALA A 11 21.05 -21.97 6.88
CA ALA A 11 19.66 -21.93 7.32
C ALA A 11 19.37 -20.72 8.24
N VAL A 12 20.25 -20.44 9.20
CA VAL A 12 20.12 -19.27 10.09
C VAL A 12 20.20 -17.97 9.29
N ASN A 13 21.14 -17.86 8.34
CA ASN A 13 21.30 -16.66 7.51
C ASN A 13 20.08 -16.42 6.61
N ALA A 14 19.57 -17.48 5.96
CA ALA A 14 18.39 -17.39 5.11
C ALA A 14 17.14 -17.00 5.92
N MET A 15 16.98 -17.54 7.12
CA MET A 15 15.91 -17.16 8.05
C MET A 15 16.00 -15.69 8.51
N GLU A 16 17.18 -15.22 8.92
CA GLU A 16 17.38 -13.82 9.32
C GLU A 16 17.12 -12.83 8.17
N LYS A 17 17.55 -13.20 6.96
CA LYS A 17 17.29 -12.46 5.74
C LYS A 17 15.79 -12.38 5.48
N TRP A 18 15.07 -13.49 5.56
CA TRP A 18 13.62 -13.52 5.41
C TRP A 18 12.92 -12.67 6.49
N LEU A 19 13.25 -12.83 7.78
CA LEU A 19 12.67 -12.06 8.89
C LEU A 19 12.87 -10.55 8.72
N THR A 20 14.01 -10.15 8.16
CA THR A 20 14.33 -8.75 7.90
C THR A 20 13.55 -8.19 6.70
N ILE A 21 13.41 -8.98 5.62
CA ILE A 21 12.68 -8.59 4.40
C ILE A 21 11.16 -8.56 4.64
N SER A 22 10.64 -9.58 5.32
CA SER A 22 9.21 -9.72 5.63
C SER A 22 8.75 -8.79 6.76
N LYS A 23 9.70 -8.20 7.50
CA LYS A 23 9.48 -7.36 8.69
C LYS A 23 8.70 -8.07 9.81
N GLN A 24 8.67 -9.40 9.80
CA GLN A 24 7.86 -10.17 10.74
C GLN A 24 8.51 -10.38 12.12
N LYS A 25 9.68 -9.79 12.41
CA LYS A 25 10.41 -9.98 13.68
C LYS A 25 9.53 -9.84 14.94
N ASN A 26 8.51 -8.97 14.90
CA ASN A 26 7.63 -8.71 16.04
C ASN A 26 6.26 -9.42 15.96
N SER A 27 5.88 -9.96 14.80
CA SER A 27 4.57 -10.57 14.55
C SER A 27 4.57 -12.11 14.61
N LEU A 28 5.73 -12.71 14.92
CA LEU A 28 5.86 -14.16 15.08
C LEU A 28 5.01 -14.67 16.25
N ASN A 29 4.35 -15.81 16.05
CA ASN A 29 3.67 -16.53 17.12
C ASN A 29 4.71 -17.11 18.12
N VAL A 30 4.24 -17.57 19.28
CA VAL A 30 5.12 -18.07 20.35
C VAL A 30 5.96 -19.26 19.86
N SER A 31 5.36 -20.21 19.15
CA SER A 31 6.04 -21.38 18.59
C SER A 31 7.15 -21.02 17.58
N ALA A 32 6.92 -20.04 16.72
CA ALA A 32 7.89 -19.55 15.76
C ALA A 32 9.06 -18.85 16.44
N LYS A 33 8.81 -18.10 17.52
CA LYS A 33 9.89 -17.50 18.31
C LYS A 33 10.79 -18.58 18.93
N HIS A 34 10.18 -19.60 19.53
CA HIS A 34 10.94 -20.73 20.07
C HIS A 34 11.75 -21.45 18.98
N PHE A 35 11.14 -21.75 17.84
CA PHE A 35 11.85 -22.35 16.71
C PHE A 35 13.02 -21.50 16.21
N VAL A 36 12.82 -20.19 16.05
CA VAL A 36 13.88 -19.25 15.61
C VAL A 36 15.03 -19.21 16.62
N ASP A 37 14.73 -19.21 17.92
CA ASP A 37 15.74 -19.16 18.97
C ASP A 37 16.49 -20.50 19.11
N ASP A 38 15.78 -21.63 18.97
CA ASP A 38 16.35 -22.98 18.93
C ASP A 38 17.25 -23.16 17.69
N LEU A 39 16.83 -22.66 16.53
CA LEU A 39 17.62 -22.66 15.30
C LEU A 39 18.87 -21.77 15.43
N ARG A 40 18.81 -20.64 16.14
CA ARG A 40 20.01 -19.81 16.37
C ARG A 40 21.01 -20.46 17.33
N GLN A 41 20.51 -21.24 18.29
CA GLN A 41 21.33 -21.89 19.32
C GLN A 41 21.78 -23.30 18.91
N GLY A 42 21.24 -23.86 17.83
CA GLY A 42 21.52 -25.22 17.38
C GLY A 42 20.98 -26.29 18.34
N GLN A 43 19.91 -25.98 19.08
CA GLN A 43 19.35 -26.85 20.11
C GLN A 43 17.97 -27.38 19.70
N ASN A 44 17.58 -28.54 20.25
CA ASN A 44 16.25 -29.16 20.06
C ASN A 44 15.81 -29.35 18.60
N ILE A 45 16.72 -29.30 17.64
CA ILE A 45 16.45 -29.44 16.21
C ILE A 45 15.66 -30.72 15.89
N GLN A 46 15.94 -31.81 16.62
CA GLN A 46 15.25 -33.08 16.43
C GLN A 46 13.74 -33.02 16.71
N GLU A 47 13.29 -32.19 17.66
CA GLU A 47 11.86 -31.99 17.93
C GLU A 47 11.17 -31.32 16.73
N TRP A 48 11.88 -30.42 16.05
CA TRP A 48 11.37 -29.65 14.92
C TRP A 48 11.41 -30.40 13.58
N THR A 49 12.21 -31.47 13.45
CA THR A 49 12.28 -32.27 12.20
C THR A 49 10.97 -32.91 11.77
N ASN A 50 10.02 -33.11 12.69
CA ASN A 50 8.73 -33.73 12.39
C ASN A 50 7.60 -32.71 12.23
N VAL A 51 7.87 -31.41 12.44
CA VAL A 51 6.86 -30.35 12.37
C VAL A 51 6.95 -29.66 11.00
N ASN A 52 5.80 -29.37 10.40
CA ASN A 52 5.76 -28.66 9.14
C ASN A 52 6.16 -27.18 9.35
N ILE A 53 7.30 -26.78 8.78
CA ILE A 53 7.90 -25.45 8.92
C ILE A 53 6.96 -24.36 8.40
N GLU A 54 6.20 -24.64 7.34
CA GLU A 54 5.23 -23.69 6.78
C GLU A 54 4.11 -23.34 7.77
N GLN A 55 3.78 -24.28 8.65
CA GLN A 55 2.77 -24.07 9.70
C GLN A 55 3.32 -23.23 10.85
N ILE A 56 4.61 -23.34 11.14
CA ILE A 56 5.30 -22.56 12.18
C ILE A 56 5.55 -21.13 11.68
N LEU A 57 6.08 -20.98 10.46
CA LEU A 57 6.47 -19.73 9.84
C LEU A 57 5.56 -19.40 8.64
N PRO A 58 4.30 -19.01 8.87
CA PRO A 58 3.40 -18.70 7.77
C PRO A 58 3.82 -17.45 7.01
N TYR A 59 3.75 -17.51 5.69
CA TYR A 59 3.89 -16.33 4.84
C TYR A 59 2.78 -15.31 5.16
N ARG A 60 3.17 -14.10 5.53
CA ARG A 60 2.25 -12.97 5.77
C ARG A 60 2.85 -11.70 5.21
N THR A 61 2.18 -11.11 4.23
CA THR A 61 2.50 -9.77 3.75
C THR A 61 1.74 -8.75 4.59
N GLU A 62 2.45 -7.91 5.35
CA GLU A 62 1.82 -6.76 5.98
C GLU A 62 1.61 -5.68 4.91
N THR A 63 0.45 -5.69 4.27
CA THR A 63 0.02 -4.54 3.48
C THR A 63 -0.38 -3.41 4.44
N PRO A 64 0.21 -2.21 4.32
CA PRO A 64 -0.09 -1.12 5.25
C PRO A 64 -1.54 -0.64 5.05
N ARG A 65 -2.43 -1.00 5.99
CA ARG A 65 -3.86 -0.65 5.99
C ARG A 65 -4.14 0.84 5.78
N LEU A 66 -3.24 1.72 6.26
CA LEU A 66 -3.31 3.17 6.09
C LEU A 66 -3.35 3.60 4.61
N LEU A 67 -2.59 2.91 3.76
CA LEU A 67 -2.39 3.26 2.36
C LEU A 67 -3.67 3.00 1.54
N MET A 68 -4.40 1.94 1.89
CA MET A 68 -5.72 1.65 1.30
C MET A 68 -6.77 2.70 1.67
N VAL A 69 -6.77 3.16 2.93
CA VAL A 69 -7.72 4.17 3.41
C VAL A 69 -7.46 5.53 2.75
N VAL A 70 -6.21 5.95 2.66
CA VAL A 70 -5.84 7.21 2.00
C VAL A 70 -6.20 7.16 0.51
N ARG A 71 -5.95 6.03 -0.16
CA ARG A 71 -6.35 5.83 -1.56
C ARG A 71 -7.86 5.96 -1.73
N ALA A 72 -8.66 5.33 -0.87
CA ALA A 72 -10.12 5.39 -0.93
C ALA A 72 -10.64 6.81 -0.67
N GLY A 73 -10.12 7.50 0.34
CA GLY A 73 -10.52 8.87 0.65
C GLY A 73 -10.13 9.88 -0.43
N ALA A 74 -8.93 9.74 -1.01
CA ALA A 74 -8.43 10.67 -2.01
C ALA A 74 -9.23 10.65 -3.33
N MET A 75 -9.86 9.52 -3.68
CA MET A 75 -10.72 9.44 -4.86
C MET A 75 -11.94 10.39 -4.80
N PHE A 76 -12.35 10.83 -3.60
CA PHE A 76 -13.45 11.77 -3.44
C PHE A 76 -13.03 13.24 -3.54
N LEU A 77 -11.73 13.55 -3.53
CA LEU A 77 -11.23 14.93 -3.60
C LEU A 77 -11.79 15.73 -4.79
N PRO A 78 -11.81 15.22 -6.03
CA PRO A 78 -12.33 15.96 -7.17
C PRO A 78 -13.83 16.27 -7.04
N ILE A 79 -14.59 15.31 -6.51
CA ILE A 79 -16.04 15.47 -6.31
C ILE A 79 -16.30 16.55 -5.24
N LEU A 80 -15.51 16.56 -4.17
CA LEU A 80 -15.64 17.59 -3.13
C LEU A 80 -15.25 18.98 -3.66
N LEU A 81 -14.22 19.06 -4.51
CA LEU A 81 -13.76 20.32 -5.09
C LEU A 81 -14.78 20.89 -6.08
N THR A 82 -15.36 20.06 -6.96
CA THR A 82 -16.46 20.49 -7.85
C THR A 82 -17.67 20.97 -7.05
N TRP A 83 -18.05 20.28 -5.98
CA TRP A 83 -19.17 20.68 -5.14
C TRP A 83 -18.91 22.02 -4.44
N LEU A 84 -17.68 22.21 -3.94
CA LEU A 84 -17.25 23.48 -3.37
C LEU A 84 -17.31 24.60 -4.41
N ALA A 85 -16.83 24.37 -5.63
CA ALA A 85 -16.91 25.36 -6.71
C ALA A 85 -18.36 25.72 -7.05
N LEU A 86 -19.25 24.73 -7.17
CA LEU A 86 -20.67 24.95 -7.39
C LEU A 86 -21.28 25.83 -6.29
N SER A 87 -20.96 25.58 -5.03
CA SER A 87 -21.47 26.37 -3.90
C SER A 87 -21.09 27.86 -3.99
N GLN A 88 -19.91 28.17 -4.55
CA GLN A 88 -19.44 29.54 -4.74
C GLN A 88 -20.06 30.23 -5.96
N VAL A 89 -20.46 29.46 -6.97
CA VAL A 89 -20.98 29.99 -8.25
C VAL A 89 -22.51 30.13 -8.24
N ILE A 90 -23.22 29.29 -7.49
CA ILE A 90 -24.70 29.30 -7.42
C ILE A 90 -25.24 30.64 -6.86
N GLY A 91 -24.62 31.19 -5.81
CA GLY A 91 -25.06 32.46 -5.22
C GLY A 91 -25.03 33.63 -6.23
N PRO A 92 -23.87 33.90 -6.86
CA PRO A 92 -23.75 34.90 -7.93
C PRO A 92 -24.68 34.63 -9.13
N PHE A 93 -24.89 33.37 -9.50
CA PHE A 93 -25.79 33.01 -10.59
C PHE A 93 -27.25 33.36 -10.27
N ALA A 94 -27.72 33.11 -9.05
CA ALA A 94 -29.07 33.47 -8.63
C ALA A 94 -29.30 34.99 -8.71
N LEU A 95 -28.30 35.79 -8.33
CA LEU A 95 -28.35 37.25 -8.48
C LEU A 95 -28.36 37.69 -9.96
N TYR A 96 -27.62 37.00 -10.82
CA TYR A 96 -27.61 37.27 -12.25
C TYR A 96 -28.97 37.00 -12.90
N LEU A 97 -29.62 35.89 -12.54
CA LEU A 97 -30.97 35.55 -13.02
C LEU A 97 -32.02 36.59 -12.60
N GLN A 98 -31.90 37.13 -11.39
CA GLN A 98 -32.80 38.18 -10.89
C GLN A 98 -32.64 39.51 -11.63
N ASN A 99 -31.41 39.84 -12.06
CA ASN A 99 -31.09 41.17 -12.57
C ASN A 99 -31.11 41.31 -14.10
N GLN A 100 -30.78 40.26 -14.86
CA GLN A 100 -30.52 40.43 -16.30
C GLN A 100 -31.27 39.47 -17.23
N GLN A 101 -31.51 38.20 -16.86
CA GLN A 101 -32.27 37.26 -17.72
C GLN A 101 -32.86 36.10 -16.90
N ALA A 102 -34.19 35.92 -16.95
CA ALA A 102 -34.89 34.82 -16.26
C ALA A 102 -34.56 33.40 -16.81
N SER A 103 -33.81 33.29 -17.92
CA SER A 103 -33.52 32.01 -18.60
C SER A 103 -32.06 31.87 -19.03
N ALA A 104 -31.11 32.39 -18.25
CA ALA A 104 -29.69 32.26 -18.58
C ALA A 104 -29.17 30.83 -18.31
N ASN A 105 -28.26 30.35 -19.18
CA ASN A 105 -27.61 29.06 -19.00
C ASN A 105 -26.52 29.14 -17.91
N PHE A 106 -26.62 28.28 -16.89
CA PHE A 106 -25.67 28.18 -15.80
C PHE A 106 -24.23 27.89 -16.27
N LEU A 107 -24.05 26.96 -17.21
CA LEU A 107 -22.72 26.59 -17.69
C LEU A 107 -22.02 27.75 -18.40
N TRP A 108 -22.79 28.49 -19.21
CA TRP A 108 -22.27 29.69 -19.86
C TRP A 108 -21.89 30.76 -18.83
N PHE A 109 -22.72 30.99 -17.82
CA PHE A 109 -22.41 31.93 -16.72
C PHE A 109 -21.14 31.52 -15.95
N TRP A 110 -21.00 30.23 -15.67
CA TRP A 110 -19.84 29.69 -14.95
C TRP A 110 -18.55 29.77 -15.78
N GLU A 111 -18.63 29.60 -17.10
CA GLU A 111 -17.49 29.71 -18.00
C GLU A 111 -17.08 31.17 -18.23
N THR A 112 -18.04 32.06 -18.52
CA THR A 112 -17.75 33.45 -18.89
C THR A 112 -17.53 34.38 -17.70
N ASN A 113 -18.00 34.02 -16.49
CA ASN A 113 -17.90 34.81 -15.27
C ASN A 113 -18.22 36.31 -15.51
N PRO A 114 -19.46 36.63 -15.97
CA PRO A 114 -19.80 37.99 -16.33
C PRO A 114 -19.65 38.92 -15.13
N GLY A 115 -19.02 40.07 -15.35
CA GLY A 115 -18.77 41.06 -14.30
C GLY A 115 -17.77 40.62 -13.22
N LYS A 116 -17.04 39.50 -13.40
CA LYS A 116 -16.14 38.91 -12.39
C LYS A 116 -16.87 38.66 -11.05
N SER A 117 -18.08 38.13 -11.14
CA SER A 117 -18.99 37.92 -10.00
C SER A 117 -18.48 36.88 -9.00
N PHE A 118 -17.53 36.02 -9.41
CA PHE A 118 -16.81 35.09 -8.52
C PHE A 118 -15.31 35.03 -8.86
N ALA A 119 -14.51 34.48 -7.95
CA ALA A 119 -13.06 34.37 -8.13
C ALA A 119 -12.69 33.42 -9.29
N SER A 120 -11.68 33.78 -10.09
CA SER A 120 -11.25 32.99 -11.26
C SER A 120 -10.85 31.54 -10.93
N ILE A 121 -10.44 31.25 -9.69
CA ILE A 121 -10.11 29.90 -9.23
C ILE A 121 -11.31 28.95 -9.31
N TRP A 122 -12.53 29.50 -9.19
CA TRP A 122 -13.77 28.74 -9.27
C TRP A 122 -14.31 28.67 -10.70
N ALA A 123 -13.65 29.25 -11.69
CA ALA A 123 -14.10 29.15 -13.08
C ALA A 123 -14.10 27.71 -13.55
N LEU A 124 -15.08 27.35 -14.38
CA LEU A 124 -15.31 25.98 -14.83
C LEU A 124 -14.04 25.33 -15.38
N GLY A 125 -13.28 26.04 -16.22
CA GLY A 125 -12.03 25.55 -16.79
C GLY A 125 -10.93 25.28 -15.74
N HIS A 126 -10.81 26.12 -14.71
CA HIS A 126 -9.82 25.92 -13.64
C HIS A 126 -10.19 24.74 -12.75
N VAL A 127 -11.47 24.62 -12.39
CA VAL A 127 -12.00 23.51 -11.60
C VAL A 127 -11.80 22.19 -12.34
N ALA A 128 -12.23 22.12 -13.60
CA ALA A 128 -12.08 20.92 -14.44
C ALA A 128 -10.61 20.52 -14.63
N LEU A 129 -9.71 21.48 -14.84
CA LEU A 129 -8.29 21.20 -14.97
C LEU A 129 -7.66 20.74 -13.65
N THR A 130 -8.09 21.32 -12.52
CA THR A 130 -7.64 20.91 -11.19
C THR A 130 -8.08 19.48 -10.88
N ASP A 131 -9.33 19.13 -11.17
CA ASP A 131 -9.85 17.78 -10.99
C ASP A 131 -9.14 16.76 -11.87
N ALA A 132 -8.91 17.10 -13.15
CA ALA A 132 -8.16 16.26 -14.06
C ALA A 132 -6.72 16.04 -13.57
N ALA A 133 -6.07 17.09 -13.07
CA ALA A 133 -4.73 17.01 -12.50
C ALA A 133 -4.69 16.14 -11.24
N ILE A 134 -5.67 16.28 -10.34
CA ILE A 134 -5.80 15.43 -9.14
C ILE A 134 -6.00 13.97 -9.54
N LEU A 135 -6.91 13.67 -10.46
CA LEU A 135 -7.16 12.30 -10.92
C LEU A 135 -5.93 11.68 -11.58
N ALA A 136 -5.23 12.42 -12.44
CA ALA A 136 -3.99 11.98 -13.05
C ALA A 136 -2.92 11.68 -11.98
N PHE A 137 -2.74 12.59 -11.02
CA PHE A 137 -1.80 12.41 -9.92
C PHE A 137 -2.13 11.19 -9.06
N LEU A 138 -3.39 11.01 -8.66
CA LEU A 138 -3.83 9.88 -7.86
C LEU A 138 -3.67 8.55 -8.59
N THR A 139 -3.89 8.55 -9.91
CA THR A 139 -3.69 7.37 -10.76
C THR A 139 -2.22 6.96 -10.80
N VAL A 140 -1.32 7.91 -11.04
CA VAL A 140 0.13 7.66 -11.04
C VAL A 140 0.61 7.20 -9.67
N LEU A 141 0.11 7.83 -8.60
CA LEU A 141 0.44 7.46 -7.23
C LEU A 141 -0.03 6.04 -6.92
N ALA A 142 -1.26 5.69 -7.27
CA ALA A 142 -1.80 4.33 -7.10
C ALA A 142 -0.99 3.29 -7.89
N MET A 143 -0.60 3.60 -9.12
CA MET A 143 0.25 2.72 -9.92
C MET A 143 1.62 2.51 -9.26
N ARG A 144 2.24 3.59 -8.74
CA ARG A 144 3.51 3.52 -8.01
C ARG A 144 3.42 2.68 -6.74
N ILE A 145 2.34 2.83 -5.98
CA ILE A 145 2.08 2.04 -4.77
C ILE A 145 1.94 0.57 -5.13
N THR A 146 1.07 0.23 -6.08
CA THR A 146 0.84 -1.15 -6.50
C THR A 146 2.15 -1.80 -6.95
N TRP A 147 2.94 -1.10 -7.77
CA TRP A 147 4.25 -1.59 -8.22
C TRP A 147 5.23 -1.83 -7.06
N TRP A 148 5.22 -0.98 -6.04
CA TRP A 148 6.07 -1.16 -4.87
C TRP A 148 5.60 -2.33 -3.99
N GLU A 149 4.30 -2.54 -3.87
CA GLU A 149 3.71 -3.67 -3.16
C GLU A 149 4.02 -5.00 -3.87
N THR A 150 3.86 -5.09 -5.20
CA THR A 150 4.24 -6.30 -5.95
C THR A 150 5.74 -6.56 -5.88
N SER A 151 6.57 -5.54 -6.09
CA SER A 151 8.04 -5.71 -5.99
C SER A 151 8.48 -6.17 -4.60
N ARG A 152 7.77 -5.77 -3.55
CA ARG A 152 8.02 -6.25 -2.18
C ARG A 152 7.53 -7.68 -1.98
N ALA A 153 6.34 -8.00 -2.48
CA ALA A 153 5.77 -9.33 -2.41
C ALA A 153 6.69 -10.35 -3.09
N GLU A 154 7.15 -10.08 -4.31
CA GLU A 154 8.10 -10.94 -5.04
C GLU A 154 9.39 -11.18 -4.24
N ARG A 155 9.96 -10.12 -3.64
CA ARG A 155 11.18 -10.23 -2.82
C ARG A 155 10.93 -11.03 -1.54
N SER A 156 9.78 -10.87 -0.90
CA SER A 156 9.44 -11.64 0.30
C SER A 156 9.17 -13.11 -0.02
N GLU A 157 8.57 -13.39 -1.17
CA GLU A 157 8.29 -14.76 -1.64
C GLU A 157 9.60 -15.48 -1.99
N ALA A 158 10.51 -14.83 -2.72
CA ALA A 158 11.82 -15.38 -3.02
C ALA A 158 12.66 -15.66 -1.76
N ALA A 159 12.66 -14.73 -0.80
CA ALA A 159 13.35 -14.93 0.48
C ALA A 159 12.70 -16.04 1.31
N TYR A 160 11.38 -16.22 1.23
CA TYR A 160 10.67 -17.29 1.92
C TYR A 160 11.00 -18.67 1.32
N SER A 161 11.02 -18.81 0.00
CA SER A 161 11.42 -20.06 -0.66
C SER A 161 12.89 -20.43 -0.37
N GLU A 162 13.78 -19.44 -0.36
CA GLU A 162 15.20 -19.64 -0.03
C GLU A 162 15.34 -20.15 1.41
N MET A 163 14.65 -19.51 2.36
CA MET A 163 14.61 -19.94 3.76
C MET A 163 14.09 -21.38 3.91
N LEU A 164 12.94 -21.72 3.29
CA LEU A 164 12.39 -23.07 3.39
C LEU A 164 13.37 -24.12 2.87
N SER A 165 13.98 -23.89 1.71
CA SER A 165 14.95 -24.82 1.13
C SER A 165 16.18 -25.04 2.01
N ALA A 166 16.71 -23.97 2.61
CA ALA A 166 17.86 -24.05 3.51
C ALA A 166 17.52 -24.77 4.82
N LEU A 167 16.32 -24.51 5.37
CA LEU A 167 15.83 -25.18 6.57
C LEU A 167 15.58 -26.68 6.33
N GLU A 168 14.95 -27.05 5.22
CA GLU A 168 14.73 -28.45 4.85
C GLU A 168 16.06 -29.21 4.69
N PHE A 169 17.02 -28.61 3.97
CA PHE A 169 18.35 -29.22 3.81
C PHE A 169 19.05 -29.43 5.15
N TYR A 170 18.97 -28.43 6.04
CA TYR A 170 19.55 -28.54 7.37
C TYR A 170 18.86 -29.63 8.21
N LEU A 171 17.52 -29.65 8.27
CA LEU A 171 16.76 -30.63 9.04
C LEU A 171 16.98 -32.07 8.55
N VAL A 172 17.09 -32.27 7.24
CA VAL A 172 17.45 -33.56 6.65
C VAL A 172 18.87 -33.95 7.02
N SER A 173 19.82 -33.00 7.02
CA SER A 173 21.22 -33.26 7.38
C SER A 173 21.43 -33.54 8.88
N ALA A 174 20.48 -33.12 9.73
CA ALA A 174 20.50 -33.29 11.17
C ALA A 174 19.77 -34.56 11.65
N ARG A 175 19.13 -35.29 10.73
CA ARG A 175 18.42 -36.54 10.97
C ARG A 175 19.37 -37.74 10.88
#